data_AF-A0A7C5GBI6-F1
#
_entry.id   AF-A0A7C5GBI6-F1
#
_cell.length_a   1.000
_cell.length_b   1.000
_cell.length_c   1.000
_cell.angle_alpha   90.00
_cell.angle_beta   90.00
_cell.angle_gamma   90.00
#
_symmetry.space_group_name_H-M   'P 1'
#
loop_
_entity.id
_entity.type
_entity.pdbx_description
1 polymer ?
#
loop_
_entity_poly.entity_id
_entity_poly.type
_entity_poly.pdbx_seq_one_letter_code
_entity_poly.pdbx_strand_id
1 'polypeptide(L)'
;MDVPKKLRKFIPTHQVEFIDLYRISDKELIMLSNFLLTSALLTQKYSRDSKALLNKIELIFGSINKSRKENLIHAIVVYFMQLTEKENATLSDVVQPLPLPVKNVFMSIYDSILAEGMQKGIEKGIEKGIEKGEEKKTIILLVNMLETSEIPAPQIARLFEMELESVLMIKHKITQGEWTHPKSWTNEDWNAYFDGKK
;
A
#
# COMPACT_ATOMS: atom_id res chain seq x y z
N MET A 1 35.10 -3.83 -25.92
CA MET A 1 34.01 -4.44 -26.73
C MET A 1 34.14 -3.96 -28.15
N ASP A 2 34.11 -4.86 -29.13
CA ASP A 2 34.22 -4.49 -30.54
C ASP A 2 32.84 -4.12 -31.09
N VAL A 3 32.59 -2.82 -31.27
CA VAL A 3 31.27 -2.30 -31.64
C VAL A 3 31.18 -2.16 -33.17
N PRO A 4 30.12 -2.71 -33.82
CA PRO A 4 29.94 -2.65 -35.27
C PRO A 4 30.10 -1.23 -35.83
N LYS A 5 30.86 -1.08 -36.93
CA LYS A 5 31.24 0.23 -37.51
C LYS A 5 30.06 1.19 -37.72
N LYS A 6 28.89 0.68 -38.12
CA LYS A 6 27.67 1.49 -38.34
C LYS A 6 27.13 2.15 -37.07
N LEU A 7 27.41 1.56 -35.90
CA LEU A 7 26.92 2.04 -34.61
C LEU A 7 27.87 3.03 -33.92
N ARG A 8 29.14 3.11 -34.36
CA ARG A 8 30.15 3.99 -33.73
C ARG A 8 29.74 5.47 -33.68
N LYS A 9 28.97 5.96 -34.66
CA LYS A 9 28.46 7.34 -34.70
C LYS A 9 27.40 7.66 -33.65
N PHE A 10 26.83 6.64 -33.01
CA PHE A 10 25.81 6.76 -31.96
C PHE A 10 26.36 6.46 -30.56
N ILE A 11 27.64 6.06 -30.45
CA ILE A 11 28.27 5.82 -29.15
C ILE A 11 28.82 7.16 -28.66
N PRO A 12 28.39 7.65 -27.48
CA PRO A 12 28.96 8.86 -26.90
C PRO A 12 30.46 8.65 -26.64
N THR A 13 31.31 9.51 -27.20
CA THR A 13 32.77 9.48 -26.98
C THR A 13 33.18 10.24 -25.72
N HIS A 14 32.45 10.05 -24.62
CA HIS A 14 32.77 10.69 -23.35
C HIS A 14 33.47 9.68 -22.45
N GLN A 15 34.53 10.11 -21.78
CA GLN A 15 35.18 9.33 -20.73
C GLN A 15 34.24 9.28 -19.53
N VAL A 16 33.83 8.08 -19.15
CA VAL A 16 32.98 7.86 -17.97
C VAL A 16 33.90 7.53 -16.80
N GLU A 17 33.92 8.39 -15.79
CA GLU A 17 34.55 8.10 -14.52
C GLU A 17 33.52 7.44 -13.59
N PHE A 18 33.76 6.19 -13.21
CA PHE A 18 32.96 5.51 -12.20
C PHE A 18 33.48 5.90 -10.82
N ILE A 19 32.62 6.50 -10.00
CA ILE A 19 32.96 6.97 -8.67
C ILE A 19 32.30 6.07 -7.62
N ASP A 20 33.12 5.41 -6.81
CA ASP A 20 32.67 4.66 -5.65
C ASP A 20 32.36 5.62 -4.48
N LEU A 21 31.08 5.90 -4.28
CA LEU A 21 30.60 6.83 -3.24
C LEU A 21 30.97 6.40 -1.81
N TYR A 22 31.22 5.10 -1.57
CA TYR A 22 31.62 4.63 -0.23
C TYR A 22 33.04 5.10 0.13
N ARG A 23 33.88 5.40 -0.86
CA ARG A 23 35.25 5.88 -0.65
C ARG A 23 35.33 7.38 -0.42
N ILE A 24 34.29 8.12 -0.80
CA ILE A 24 34.22 9.57 -0.61
C ILE A 24 33.71 9.86 0.80
N SER A 25 34.44 10.69 1.56
CA SER A 25 34.04 11.11 2.89
C SER A 25 32.83 12.06 2.84
N ASP A 26 32.07 12.13 3.93
CA ASP A 26 30.92 13.05 4.02
C ASP A 26 31.36 14.51 3.79
N LYS A 27 32.55 14.88 4.28
CA LYS A 27 33.12 16.23 4.12
C LYS A 27 33.35 16.57 2.64
N GLU A 28 33.92 15.65 1.87
CA GLU A 28 34.15 15.85 0.43
C GLU A 28 32.83 16.01 -0.34
N LEU A 29 31.79 15.23 0.01
CA LEU A 29 30.47 15.37 -0.61
C LEU A 29 29.83 16.73 -0.30
N ILE A 30 30.02 17.26 0.91
CA ILE A 30 29.51 18.58 1.29
C ILE A 30 30.24 19.71 0.55
N MET A 31 31.52 19.52 0.22
CA MET A 31 32.32 20.50 -0.53
C MET A 31 31.92 20.65 -2.00
N LEU A 32 31.12 19.73 -2.57
CA LEU A 32 30.62 19.81 -3.95
C LEU A 32 29.77 21.07 -4.23
N SER A 33 29.38 21.83 -3.19
CA SER A 33 28.71 23.14 -3.27
C SER A 33 27.33 23.13 -3.97
N ASN A 34 26.84 21.97 -4.39
CA ASN A 34 25.49 21.75 -4.91
C ASN A 34 24.68 20.93 -3.89
N PHE A 35 23.93 21.63 -3.04
CA PHE A 35 23.23 21.03 -1.92
C PHE A 35 22.28 19.90 -2.31
N LEU A 36 21.53 20.02 -3.42
CA LEU A 36 20.62 18.96 -3.88
C LEU A 36 21.36 17.70 -4.34
N LEU A 37 22.47 17.88 -5.06
CA LEU A 37 23.30 16.75 -5.47
C LEU A 37 23.95 16.10 -4.24
N THR A 38 24.50 16.89 -3.33
CA THR A 38 25.03 16.41 -2.06
C THR A 38 23.99 15.60 -1.28
N SER A 39 22.75 16.09 -1.16
CA SER A 39 21.65 15.35 -0.51
C SER A 39 21.38 14.02 -1.19
N ALA A 40 21.23 14.01 -2.52
CA ALA A 40 20.98 12.79 -3.27
C ALA A 40 22.13 11.76 -3.13
N LEU A 41 23.38 12.22 -3.18
CA LEU A 41 24.57 11.37 -3.04
C LEU A 41 24.72 10.83 -1.62
N LEU A 42 24.45 11.65 -0.59
CA LEU A 42 24.46 11.19 0.80
C LEU A 42 23.35 10.16 1.05
N THR A 43 22.13 10.40 0.56
CA THR A 43 21.05 9.41 0.61
C THR A 43 21.46 8.10 -0.07
N GLN A 44 22.05 8.19 -1.27
CA GLN A 44 22.54 7.02 -2.00
C GLN A 44 23.65 6.27 -1.25
N LYS A 45 24.61 6.98 -0.67
CA LYS A 45 25.74 6.41 0.08
C LYS A 45 25.25 5.56 1.26
N TYR A 46 24.22 6.02 1.97
CA TYR A 46 23.66 5.32 3.13
C TYR A 46 22.46 4.42 2.80
N SER A 47 22.08 4.27 1.53
CA SER A 47 20.89 3.51 1.10
C SER A 47 20.84 2.05 1.52
N ARG A 48 21.97 1.44 1.88
CA ARG A 48 22.06 0.04 2.32
C ARG A 48 21.88 -0.15 3.83
N ASP A 49 21.84 0.94 4.60
CA ASP A 49 21.69 0.92 6.05
C ASP A 49 20.70 2.03 6.45
N SER A 50 19.43 1.65 6.57
CA SER A 50 18.31 2.53 6.87
C SER A 50 18.48 3.29 8.20
N LYS A 51 19.05 2.64 9.22
CA LYS A 51 19.33 3.26 10.52
C LYS A 51 20.45 4.30 10.40
N ALA A 52 21.54 3.97 9.71
CA ALA A 52 22.61 4.93 9.45
C ALA A 52 22.11 6.12 8.60
N LEU A 53 21.24 5.86 7.62
CA LEU A 53 20.61 6.89 6.79
C LEU A 53 19.74 7.85 7.60
N LEU A 54 18.88 7.32 8.49
CA LEU A 54 18.06 8.14 9.40
C LEU A 54 18.92 9.03 10.30
N ASN A 55 20.00 8.49 10.86
CA ASN A 55 20.93 9.25 11.69
C ASN A 55 21.66 10.38 10.93
N LYS A 56 21.59 10.40 9.59
CA LYS A 56 22.19 11.41 8.71
C LYS A 56 21.16 12.39 8.14
N ILE A 57 19.90 12.34 8.57
CA ILE A 57 18.82 13.15 8.00
C ILE A 57 19.12 14.66 8.04
N GLU A 58 19.65 15.17 9.16
CA GLU A 58 20.03 16.57 9.29
C GLU A 58 21.17 16.94 8.34
N LEU A 59 22.14 16.05 8.16
CA LEU A 59 23.24 16.25 7.21
C LEU A 59 22.75 16.28 5.75
N ILE A 60 21.83 15.38 5.43
CA ILE A 60 21.27 15.23 4.08
C ILE A 60 20.43 16.47 3.73
N PHE A 61 19.55 16.93 4.62
CA PHE A 61 18.54 17.91 4.28
C PHE A 61 18.82 19.32 4.83
N GLY A 62 19.71 19.48 5.82
CA GLY A 62 19.91 20.73 6.57
C GLY A 62 20.29 21.94 5.71
N SER A 63 20.93 21.73 4.57
CA SER A 63 21.38 22.79 3.67
C SER A 63 20.41 23.14 2.53
N ILE A 64 19.28 22.45 2.41
CA ILE A 64 18.33 22.62 1.29
C ILE A 64 17.53 23.95 1.36
N ASN A 65 17.67 24.72 2.44
CA ASN A 65 16.87 25.92 2.72
C ASN A 65 16.91 27.06 1.67
N LYS A 66 17.80 27.00 0.66
CA LYS A 66 17.95 28.03 -0.41
C LYS A 66 17.39 27.62 -1.79
N SER A 67 16.93 26.38 -1.97
CA SER A 67 16.55 25.88 -3.30
C SER A 67 15.09 26.18 -3.65
N ARG A 68 14.85 26.78 -4.83
CA ARG A 68 13.50 26.94 -5.41
C ARG A 68 13.01 25.68 -6.17
N LYS A 69 13.75 24.58 -6.16
CA LYS A 69 13.45 23.37 -6.95
C LYS A 69 12.69 22.33 -6.13
N GLU A 70 11.45 22.65 -5.76
CA GLU A 70 10.59 21.80 -4.93
C GLU A 70 10.47 20.36 -5.45
N ASN A 71 10.32 20.18 -6.77
CA ASN A 71 10.23 18.85 -7.38
C ASN A 71 11.44 17.94 -7.10
N LEU A 72 12.65 18.51 -7.02
CA LEU A 72 13.85 17.73 -6.70
C LEU A 72 13.92 17.40 -5.22
N ILE A 73 13.49 18.33 -4.36
CA ILE A 73 13.35 18.07 -2.92
C ILE A 73 12.36 16.94 -2.71
N HIS A 74 11.21 16.99 -3.37
CA HIS A 74 10.20 15.94 -3.36
C HIS A 74 10.77 14.59 -3.79
N ALA A 75 11.50 14.52 -4.90
CA ALA A 75 12.13 13.28 -5.36
C ALA A 75 13.11 12.70 -4.33
N ILE A 76 13.94 13.55 -3.70
CA ILE A 76 14.90 13.10 -2.68
C ILE A 76 14.19 12.65 -1.41
N VAL A 77 13.12 13.35 -0.97
CA VAL A 77 12.32 12.97 0.19
C VAL A 77 11.62 11.63 -0.04
N VAL A 78 10.96 11.44 -1.18
CA VAL A 78 10.32 10.15 -1.53
C VAL A 78 11.36 9.03 -1.54
N TYR A 79 12.52 9.26 -2.17
CA TYR A 79 13.58 8.27 -2.20
C TYR A 79 14.09 7.92 -0.79
N PHE A 80 14.30 8.93 0.05
CA PHE A 80 14.68 8.74 1.45
C PHE A 80 13.64 7.91 2.21
N MET A 81 12.36 8.25 2.10
CA MET A 81 11.26 7.54 2.77
C MET A 81 11.19 6.05 2.36
N GLN A 82 11.36 5.75 1.08
CA GLN A 82 11.39 4.37 0.58
C GLN A 82 12.53 3.55 1.20
N LEU A 83 13.68 4.19 1.43
CA LEU A 83 14.83 3.52 2.04
C LEU A 83 14.69 3.34 3.56
N THR A 84 13.84 4.13 4.21
CA THR A 84 13.65 4.10 5.66
C THR A 84 12.34 3.45 6.11
N GLU A 85 11.51 2.94 5.19
CA GLU A 85 10.17 2.42 5.46
C GLU A 85 10.11 1.35 6.57
N LYS A 86 11.17 0.54 6.69
CA LYS A 86 11.22 -0.59 7.64
C LYS A 86 11.64 -0.21 9.06
N GLU A 87 11.98 1.05 9.29
CA GLU A 87 12.45 1.51 10.59
C GLU A 87 11.30 2.03 11.45
N ASN A 88 11.32 1.67 12.74
CA ASN A 88 10.34 2.14 13.72
C ASN A 88 10.67 3.57 14.20
N ALA A 89 10.84 4.51 13.28
CA ALA A 89 11.02 5.92 13.58
C ALA A 89 9.66 6.62 13.69
N THR A 90 9.50 7.52 14.68
CA THR A 90 8.29 8.34 14.73
C THR A 90 8.37 9.46 13.70
N LEU A 91 7.21 9.96 13.25
CA LEU A 91 7.17 11.12 12.34
C LEU A 91 7.91 12.33 12.92
N SER A 92 7.86 12.52 14.24
CA SER A 92 8.56 13.61 14.92
C SER A 92 10.08 13.47 14.81
N ASP A 93 10.63 12.26 14.95
CA ASP A 93 12.07 11.99 14.85
C ASP A 93 12.61 12.36 13.46
N VAL A 94 11.78 12.17 12.43
CA VAL A 94 12.12 12.48 11.04
C VAL A 94 11.93 13.95 10.73
N VAL A 95 10.86 14.58 11.23
CA VAL A 95 10.44 15.91 10.78
C VAL A 95 11.08 17.07 11.56
N GLN A 96 11.35 16.88 12.86
CA GLN A 96 11.94 17.93 13.70
C GLN A 96 13.31 18.46 13.24
N PRO A 97 14.27 17.61 12.82
CA PRO A 97 15.60 18.10 12.40
C PRO A 97 15.59 18.78 11.02
N LEU A 98 14.46 18.79 10.31
CA LEU A 98 14.39 19.27 8.94
C LEU A 98 14.17 20.78 8.85
N PRO A 99 14.81 21.47 7.88
CA PRO A 99 14.48 22.85 7.58
C PRO A 99 13.08 22.96 6.96
N LEU A 100 12.45 24.13 7.13
CA LEU A 100 11.05 24.40 6.72
C LEU A 100 10.68 23.92 5.29
N PRO A 101 11.49 24.16 4.24
CA PRO A 101 11.10 23.71 2.89
C PRO A 101 10.97 22.19 2.77
N VAL A 102 11.88 21.44 3.41
CA VAL A 102 11.86 19.98 3.39
C VAL A 102 10.74 19.46 4.29
N LYS A 103 10.54 20.09 5.45
CA LYS A 103 9.43 19.80 6.37
C LYS A 103 8.08 19.89 5.67
N ASN A 104 7.84 20.94 4.90
CA ASN A 104 6.59 21.13 4.16
C ASN A 104 6.35 20.01 3.13
N VAL A 105 7.39 19.64 2.38
CA VAL A 105 7.32 18.52 1.43
C VAL A 105 7.02 17.20 2.15
N PHE A 106 7.70 16.92 3.26
CA PHE A 106 7.48 15.72 4.07
C PHE A 106 6.04 15.65 4.58
N MET A 107 5.52 16.75 5.13
CA MET A 107 4.14 16.82 5.62
C MET A 107 3.12 16.68 4.49
N SER A 108 3.35 17.32 3.34
CA SER A 108 2.45 17.20 2.18
C SER A 108 2.38 15.76 1.65
N ILE A 109 3.51 15.05 1.60
CA ILE A 109 3.54 13.62 1.24
C ILE A 109 2.79 12.80 2.29
N TYR A 110 3.02 13.06 3.58
CA TYR A 110 2.33 12.37 4.67
C TYR A 110 0.81 12.55 4.61
N ASP A 111 0.32 13.78 4.41
CA ASP A 111 -1.09 14.09 4.26
C ASP A 111 -1.70 13.37 3.04
N SER A 112 -0.97 13.32 1.92
CA SER A 112 -1.41 12.61 0.71
C SER A 112 -1.55 11.10 0.94
N ILE A 113 -0.58 10.50 1.65
CA ILE A 113 -0.62 9.07 2.01
C ILE A 113 -1.81 8.78 2.94
N LEU A 114 -2.07 9.63 3.93
CA LEU A 114 -3.22 9.48 4.83
C LEU A 114 -4.55 9.57 4.07
N ALA A 115 -4.68 10.55 3.17
CA ALA A 115 -5.88 10.73 2.36
C ALA A 115 -6.13 9.52 1.44
N GLU A 116 -5.09 9.04 0.75
CA GLU A 116 -5.20 7.86 -0.11
C GLU A 116 -5.52 6.60 0.70
N GLY A 117 -4.89 6.43 1.87
CA GLY A 117 -5.17 5.32 2.79
C GLY A 117 -6.60 5.32 3.29
N MET A 118 -7.15 6.48 3.67
CA MET A 118 -8.54 6.63 4.08
C MET A 118 -9.50 6.32 2.93
N GLN A 119 -9.26 6.86 1.75
CA GLN A 119 -10.09 6.63 0.56
C GLN A 119 -10.13 5.13 0.21
N LYS A 120 -8.97 4.46 0.14
CA LYS A 120 -8.90 3.01 -0.10
C LYS A 120 -9.60 2.20 1.00
N GLY A 121 -9.52 2.66 2.24
CA GLY A 121 -10.23 2.04 3.37
C GLY A 121 -11.74 2.10 3.21
N ILE A 122 -12.27 3.27 2.82
CA ILE A 122 -13.69 3.50 2.55
C ILE A 122 -14.15 2.65 1.37
N GLU A 123 -13.42 2.67 0.26
CA GLU A 123 -13.76 1.88 -0.95
C GLU A 123 -13.85 0.39 -0.62
N LYS A 124 -12.84 -0.18 0.04
CA LYS A 124 -12.86 -1.58 0.49
C LYS A 124 -14.00 -1.88 1.46
N GLY A 125 -14.34 -0.91 2.33
CA GLY A 125 -15.45 -1.04 3.27
C GLY A 125 -16.80 -1.10 2.56
N ILE A 126 -17.01 -0.24 1.57
CA ILE A 126 -18.22 -0.19 0.74
C ILE A 126 -18.35 -1.47 -0.09
N GLU A 127 -17.28 -1.88 -0.78
CA GLU A 127 -17.24 -3.10 -1.61
C GLU A 127 -17.64 -4.33 -0.79
N LYS A 128 -16.99 -4.55 0.37
CA LYS A 128 -17.35 -5.64 1.29
C LYS A 128 -18.77 -5.53 1.81
N GLY A 129 -19.26 -4.31 2.04
CA GLY A 129 -20.63 -4.07 2.48
C GLY A 129 -21.67 -4.47 1.43
N ILE A 130 -21.40 -4.15 0.15
CA ILE A 130 -22.24 -4.51 -0.99
C ILE A 130 -22.24 -6.03 -1.18
N GLU A 131 -21.07 -6.66 -1.25
CA GLU A 131 -20.92 -8.12 -1.41
C GLU A 131 -21.69 -8.88 -0.32
N LYS A 132 -21.49 -8.51 0.96
CA LYS A 132 -22.25 -9.08 2.07
C LYS A 132 -23.75 -8.83 1.92
N GLY A 133 -24.16 -7.64 1.47
CA GLY A 133 -25.57 -7.31 1.26
C GLY A 133 -26.24 -8.17 0.18
N GLU A 134 -25.52 -8.48 -0.90
CA GLU A 134 -25.98 -9.38 -1.95
C GLU A 134 -26.07 -10.81 -1.46
N GLU A 135 -25.04 -11.30 -0.75
CA GLU A 135 -25.05 -12.65 -0.17
C GLU A 135 -26.19 -12.83 0.84
N LYS A 136 -26.46 -11.81 1.69
CA LYS A 136 -27.64 -11.83 2.59
C LYS A 136 -28.94 -12.04 1.84
N LYS A 137 -29.14 -11.30 0.75
CA LYS A 137 -30.35 -11.42 -0.08
C LYS A 137 -30.45 -12.81 -0.70
N THR A 138 -29.34 -13.34 -1.22
CA THR A 138 -29.26 -14.67 -1.80
C THR A 138 -29.63 -15.74 -0.79
N ILE A 139 -29.02 -15.72 0.40
CA ILE A 139 -29.33 -16.68 1.47
C ILE A 139 -30.78 -16.56 1.93
N ILE A 140 -31.29 -15.35 2.13
CA ILE A 140 -32.71 -15.15 2.47
C ILE A 140 -33.63 -15.77 1.40
N LEU A 141 -33.35 -15.54 0.12
CA LEU A 141 -34.17 -16.07 -0.97
C LEU A 141 -34.10 -17.59 -1.04
N LEU A 142 -32.90 -18.16 -0.92
CA LEU A 142 -32.66 -19.59 -0.90
C LEU A 142 -33.42 -20.27 0.26
N VAL A 143 -33.39 -19.68 1.47
CA VAL A 143 -34.15 -20.20 2.61
C VAL A 143 -35.66 -20.13 2.37
N ASN A 144 -36.18 -19.00 1.87
CA ASN A 144 -37.62 -18.92 1.55
C ASN A 144 -38.05 -20.03 0.56
N MET A 145 -37.23 -20.32 -0.46
CA MET A 145 -37.52 -21.36 -1.45
C MET A 145 -37.44 -22.78 -0.88
N LEU A 146 -36.54 -23.02 0.08
CA LEU A 146 -36.43 -24.31 0.76
C LEU A 146 -37.62 -24.57 1.68
N GLU A 147 -38.16 -23.53 2.31
CA GLU A 147 -39.31 -23.62 3.21
C GLU A 147 -40.65 -23.79 2.46
N THR A 148 -40.81 -23.16 1.29
CA THR A 148 -42.07 -23.24 0.52
C THR A 148 -42.39 -24.64 -0.04
N SER A 149 -41.49 -25.62 0.08
CA SER A 149 -41.66 -27.05 -0.29
C SER A 149 -42.00 -27.36 -1.76
N GLU A 150 -42.35 -26.35 -2.57
CA GLU A 150 -42.74 -26.49 -3.98
C GLU A 150 -41.54 -26.65 -4.94
N ILE A 151 -40.33 -26.30 -4.51
CA ILE A 151 -39.12 -26.31 -5.35
C ILE A 151 -38.11 -27.34 -4.83
N PRO A 152 -37.79 -28.41 -5.59
CA PRO A 152 -36.77 -29.39 -5.21
C PRO A 152 -35.37 -28.76 -5.08
N ALA A 153 -34.59 -29.20 -4.09
CA ALA A 153 -33.21 -28.72 -3.85
C ALA A 153 -32.28 -28.76 -5.08
N PRO A 154 -32.34 -29.78 -5.99
CA PRO A 154 -31.56 -29.76 -7.23
C PRO A 154 -31.94 -28.63 -8.19
N GLN A 155 -33.17 -28.15 -8.17
CA GLN A 155 -33.60 -27.00 -8.98
C GLN A 155 -33.09 -25.69 -8.36
N ILE A 156 -33.14 -25.57 -7.03
CA ILE A 156 -32.59 -24.42 -6.30
C ILE A 156 -31.09 -24.31 -6.53
N ALA A 157 -30.34 -25.41 -6.40
CA ALA A 157 -28.90 -25.47 -6.67
C ALA A 157 -28.54 -24.94 -8.06
N ARG A 158 -29.30 -25.36 -9.09
CA ARG A 158 -29.11 -24.83 -10.46
C ARG A 158 -29.48 -23.36 -10.60
N LEU A 159 -30.54 -22.89 -9.94
CA LEU A 159 -30.99 -21.50 -10.04
C LEU A 159 -29.97 -20.52 -9.45
N PHE A 160 -29.29 -20.91 -8.38
CA PHE A 160 -28.30 -20.09 -7.69
C PHE A 160 -26.85 -20.41 -8.09
N GLU A 161 -26.64 -21.31 -9.05
CA GLU A 161 -25.30 -21.77 -9.47
C GLU A 161 -24.45 -22.28 -8.29
N MET A 162 -25.08 -22.99 -7.36
CA MET A 162 -24.45 -23.55 -6.17
C MET A 162 -24.37 -25.08 -6.24
N GLU A 163 -23.42 -25.66 -5.52
CA GLU A 163 -23.35 -27.10 -5.32
C GLU A 163 -24.59 -27.62 -4.59
N LEU A 164 -25.14 -28.75 -5.06
CA LEU A 164 -26.32 -29.37 -4.44
C LEU A 164 -26.08 -29.68 -2.96
N GLU A 165 -24.87 -30.13 -2.61
CA GLU A 165 -24.50 -30.43 -1.22
C GLU A 165 -24.64 -29.21 -0.31
N SER A 166 -24.23 -28.02 -0.77
CA SER A 166 -24.37 -26.76 -0.01
C SER A 166 -25.83 -26.43 0.26
N VAL A 167 -26.70 -26.60 -0.74
CA VAL A 167 -28.15 -26.37 -0.59
C VAL A 167 -28.77 -27.37 0.39
N LEU A 168 -28.38 -28.65 0.31
CA LEU A 168 -28.86 -29.68 1.23
C LEU A 168 -28.38 -29.45 2.65
N MET A 169 -27.15 -28.98 2.84
CA MET A 169 -26.61 -28.63 4.15
C MET A 169 -27.40 -27.49 4.79
N ILE A 170 -27.70 -26.43 4.04
CA ILE A 170 -28.55 -25.32 4.52
C ILE A 170 -29.94 -25.84 4.89
N LYS A 171 -30.56 -26.67 4.03
CA LYS A 171 -31.85 -27.29 4.32
C LYS A 171 -31.82 -28.10 5.61
N HIS A 172 -30.76 -28.87 5.83
CA HIS A 172 -30.58 -29.66 7.04
C HIS A 172 -30.52 -28.78 8.29
N LYS A 173 -29.68 -27.73 8.28
CA LYS A 173 -29.54 -26.79 9.40
C LYS A 173 -30.87 -26.11 9.78
N ILE A 174 -31.69 -25.75 8.78
CA ILE A 174 -33.03 -25.18 9.02
C ILE A 174 -33.96 -26.24 9.63
N THR A 175 -33.97 -27.45 9.07
CA THR A 175 -34.86 -28.54 9.51
C THR A 175 -34.55 -29.01 10.93
N GLN A 176 -33.26 -29.01 11.32
CA GLN A 176 -32.83 -29.33 12.69
C GLN A 176 -33.04 -28.17 13.68
N GLY A 177 -33.48 -27.00 13.21
CA GLY A 177 -33.65 -25.81 14.04
C GLY A 177 -32.32 -25.15 14.47
N GLU A 178 -31.19 -25.56 13.89
CA GLU A 178 -29.89 -24.92 14.11
C GLU A 178 -29.86 -23.50 13.55
N TRP A 179 -30.55 -23.29 12.42
CA TRP A 179 -30.74 -21.98 11.81
C TRP A 179 -32.18 -21.51 12.00
N THR A 180 -32.33 -20.37 12.65
CA THR A 180 -33.55 -19.55 12.51
C THR A 180 -33.62 -18.95 11.10
N HIS A 181 -34.79 -18.48 10.68
CA HIS A 181 -34.94 -17.89 9.36
C HIS A 181 -34.02 -16.64 9.20
N PRO A 182 -33.20 -16.52 8.13
CA PRO A 182 -32.22 -15.44 8.00
C PRO A 182 -32.76 -14.00 8.01
N LYS A 183 -34.05 -13.79 7.68
CA LYS A 183 -34.72 -12.48 7.87
C LYS A 183 -34.79 -12.02 9.33
N SER A 184 -34.74 -12.95 10.29
CA SER A 184 -34.75 -12.62 11.73
C SER A 184 -33.34 -12.57 12.33
N TRP A 185 -32.29 -12.83 11.54
CA TRP A 185 -30.91 -12.78 12.01
C TRP A 185 -30.48 -11.36 12.35
N THR A 186 -29.82 -11.20 13.49
CA THR A 186 -29.20 -9.93 13.87
C THR A 186 -27.91 -9.68 13.07
N ASN A 187 -27.27 -8.54 13.31
CA ASN A 187 -25.95 -8.30 12.72
C ASN A 187 -24.91 -9.28 13.24
N GLU A 188 -25.00 -9.71 14.51
CA GLU A 188 -24.12 -10.72 15.09
C GLU A 188 -24.30 -12.08 14.40
N ASP A 189 -25.54 -12.50 14.15
CA ASP A 189 -25.84 -13.73 13.41
C ASP A 189 -25.22 -13.71 11.99
N TRP A 190 -25.41 -12.61 11.27
CA TRP A 190 -24.85 -12.44 9.93
C TRP A 190 -23.32 -12.42 9.94
N ASN A 191 -22.71 -11.78 10.94
CA ASN A 191 -21.27 -11.79 11.11
C ASN A 191 -20.75 -13.21 11.40
N ALA A 192 -21.44 -13.98 12.25
CA ALA A 192 -21.09 -15.37 12.52
C ALA A 192 -21.18 -16.25 11.25
N TYR A 193 -22.19 -16.02 10.41
CA TYR A 193 -22.31 -16.68 9.10
C TYR A 193 -21.13 -16.34 8.17
N PHE A 194 -20.81 -15.05 7.98
CA PHE A 194 -19.67 -14.65 7.14
C PHE A 194 -18.31 -15.09 7.68
N ASP A 195 -18.19 -15.27 8.99
CA ASP A 195 -17.00 -15.81 9.64
C ASP A 195 -16.90 -17.35 9.56
N GLY A 196 -17.90 -18.04 8.97
CA GLY A 196 -17.97 -19.50 8.89
C GLY A 196 -18.24 -20.19 10.24
N LYS A 197 -18.75 -19.44 11.23
CA LYS A 197 -19.11 -19.93 12.56
C LYS A 197 -20.57 -20.38 12.65
N LYS A 198 -21.35 -20.17 11.59
CA LYS A 198 -22.77 -20.50 11.52
C LYS A 198 -23.06 -21.36 10.30
#